data_AF-A0A7W2MJ45-F1
#
_entry.id   AF-A0A7W2MJ45-F1
#
_cell.length_a   1.000
_cell.length_b   1.000
_cell.length_c   1.000
_cell.angle_alpha   90.00
_cell.angle_beta   90.00
_cell.angle_gamma   90.00
#
_symmetry.space_group_name_H-M   'P 1'
#
loop_
_entity.id
_entity.type
_entity.pdbx_description
1 polymer ?
#
loop_
_entity_poly.entity_id
_entity_poly.type
_entity_poly.pdbx_seq_one_letter_code
_entity_poly.pdbx_strand_id
1 'polypeptide(L)'
;MNSIDLFVKNWGSKNAMVPIAIEDINELEVKLAAYLPDSYKYLISNYGLVHTPNVLTKICDLGVDITEVQDFLSLDDVFTLSKLYEMSGMPKGHILFASDCKGSMFCFKLSDCLARQVDSAVWFYDHGASTVKKVANSFTEWLEAFNEL
;
A
#
# COMPACT_ATOMS: atom_id res chain seq x y z
N MET A 1 -16.20 -12.12 7.07
CA MET A 1 -15.64 -11.52 5.84
C MET A 1 -14.34 -10.89 6.26
N ASN A 2 -13.21 -11.21 5.63
CA ASN A 2 -11.95 -10.57 6.02
C ASN A 2 -12.03 -9.08 5.69
N SER A 3 -11.35 -8.24 6.46
CA SER A 3 -11.34 -6.78 6.27
C SER A 3 -10.85 -6.39 4.88
N ILE A 4 -9.96 -7.20 4.31
CA ILE A 4 -9.46 -7.09 2.94
C ILE A 4 -10.59 -7.31 1.91
N ASP A 5 -11.41 -8.36 2.09
CA ASP A 5 -12.52 -8.67 1.17
C ASP A 5 -13.57 -7.55 1.17
N LEU A 6 -13.84 -6.98 2.35
CA LEU A 6 -14.77 -5.85 2.50
C LEU A 6 -14.23 -4.60 1.81
N PHE A 7 -12.94 -4.32 1.97
CA PHE A 7 -12.27 -3.20 1.30
C PHE A 7 -12.38 -3.31 -0.21
N VAL A 8 -12.02 -4.47 -0.77
CA VAL A 8 -12.08 -4.68 -2.23
C VAL A 8 -13.51 -4.61 -2.74
N LYS A 9 -14.50 -5.12 -1.99
CA LYS A 9 -15.91 -5.01 -2.35
C LYS A 9 -16.41 -3.56 -2.38
N ASN A 10 -15.96 -2.74 -1.43
CA ASN A 10 -16.42 -1.36 -1.27
C ASN A 10 -15.67 -0.37 -2.17
N TRP A 11 -14.39 -0.63 -2.44
CA TRP A 11 -13.46 0.30 -3.07
C TRP A 11 -12.82 -0.20 -4.36
N GLY A 12 -12.97 -1.47 -4.71
CA GLY A 12 -12.49 -2.00 -5.98
C GLY A 12 -13.21 -1.35 -7.16
N SER A 13 -12.45 -0.78 -8.11
CA SER A 13 -13.03 -0.24 -9.34
C SER A 13 -13.76 -1.35 -10.15
N LYS A 14 -14.72 -0.95 -11.00
CA LYS A 14 -15.43 -1.88 -11.92
C LYS A 14 -14.52 -2.49 -12.99
N ASN A 15 -13.29 -2.01 -13.14
CA ASN A 15 -12.32 -2.59 -14.07
C ASN A 15 -11.72 -3.84 -13.43
N ALA A 16 -11.66 -4.93 -14.19
CA ALA A 16 -11.22 -6.23 -13.71
C ALA A 16 -9.83 -6.12 -13.07
N MET A 17 -9.80 -6.19 -11.74
CA MET A 17 -8.57 -6.29 -10.99
C MET A 17 -8.03 -7.69 -11.26
N VAL A 18 -6.89 -7.78 -11.94
CA VAL A 18 -6.30 -9.06 -12.36
C VAL A 18 -5.43 -9.56 -11.21
N PRO A 19 -5.73 -10.75 -10.65
CA PRO A 19 -4.87 -11.36 -9.63
C PRO A 19 -3.43 -11.47 -10.10
N ILE A 20 -2.48 -11.09 -9.25
CA ILE A 20 -1.05 -11.20 -9.54
C ILE A 20 -0.57 -12.60 -9.18
N ALA A 21 0.22 -13.21 -10.07
CA ALA A 21 0.76 -14.54 -9.84
C ALA A 21 1.74 -14.53 -8.65
N ILE A 22 1.72 -15.59 -7.85
CA ILE A 22 2.60 -15.69 -6.66
C ILE A 22 4.07 -15.70 -7.09
N GLU A 23 4.37 -16.22 -8.27
CA GLU A 23 5.68 -16.23 -8.89
C GLU A 23 6.21 -14.80 -9.08
N ASP A 24 5.40 -13.88 -9.61
CA ASP A 24 5.78 -12.48 -9.82
C ASP A 24 6.05 -11.76 -8.48
N ILE A 25 5.24 -12.07 -7.46
CA ILE A 25 5.42 -11.54 -6.10
C ILE A 25 6.74 -12.04 -5.51
N ASN A 26 7.05 -13.33 -5.68
CA ASN A 26 8.31 -13.91 -5.21
C ASN A 26 9.52 -13.29 -5.93
N GLU A 27 9.41 -13.00 -7.23
CA GLU A 27 10.47 -12.28 -7.95
C GLU A 27 10.72 -10.90 -7.36
N LEU A 28 9.67 -10.16 -7.00
CA LEU A 28 9.78 -8.87 -6.33
C LEU A 28 10.46 -9.02 -4.94
N GLU A 29 10.06 -10.00 -4.14
CA GLU A 29 10.68 -10.28 -2.83
C GLU A 29 12.18 -10.55 -2.97
N VAL A 30 12.58 -11.33 -3.99
CA VAL A 30 13.99 -11.59 -4.32
C VAL A 30 14.72 -10.31 -4.73
N LYS A 31 14.12 -9.47 -5.59
CA LYS A 31 14.69 -8.18 -6.02
C LYS A 31 14.88 -7.22 -4.84
N LEU A 32 13.95 -7.21 -3.89
CA LEU A 32 13.98 -6.35 -2.70
C LEU A 32 14.85 -6.92 -1.57
N ALA A 33 15.22 -8.20 -1.66
CA ALA A 33 15.83 -8.97 -0.56
C ALA A 33 14.99 -8.88 0.73
N ALA A 34 13.67 -8.97 0.60
CA ALA A 34 12.71 -8.77 1.69
C ALA A 34 11.44 -9.60 1.48
N TYR A 35 10.77 -9.98 2.57
CA TYR A 35 9.49 -10.68 2.57
C TYR A 35 8.36 -9.69 2.79
N LEU A 36 7.48 -9.56 1.79
CA LEU A 36 6.29 -8.72 1.91
C LEU A 36 5.29 -9.37 2.89
N PRO A 37 4.51 -8.56 3.63
CA PRO A 37 3.53 -9.10 4.58
C PRO A 37 2.53 -10.03 3.90
N ASP A 38 2.16 -11.13 4.55
CA ASP A 38 1.21 -12.09 3.97
C ASP A 38 -0.16 -11.45 3.71
N SER A 39 -0.58 -10.49 4.54
CA SER A 39 -1.78 -9.66 4.35
C SER A 39 -1.75 -8.88 3.03
N TYR A 40 -0.60 -8.26 2.71
CA TYR A 40 -0.40 -7.54 1.44
C TYR A 40 -0.39 -8.50 0.26
N LYS A 41 0.35 -9.62 0.35
CA LYS A 41 0.39 -10.64 -0.69
C LYS A 41 -1.00 -11.21 -0.98
N TYR A 42 -1.79 -11.46 0.05
CA TYR A 42 -3.17 -11.92 -0.08
C TYR A 42 -4.03 -10.94 -0.88
N LEU A 43 -3.90 -9.63 -0.63
CA LEU A 43 -4.63 -8.62 -1.39
C LEU A 43 -4.28 -8.70 -2.88
N ILE A 44 -2.99 -8.59 -3.22
CA ILE A 44 -2.55 -8.52 -4.61
C ILE A 44 -2.68 -9.85 -5.36
N SER A 45 -2.60 -11.00 -4.66
CA SER A 45 -2.70 -12.32 -5.29
C SER A 45 -4.14 -12.79 -5.50
N ASN A 46 -5.10 -12.29 -4.73
CA ASN A 46 -6.52 -12.67 -4.90
C ASN A 46 -7.31 -11.61 -5.66
N TYR A 47 -6.93 -10.34 -5.51
CA TYR A 47 -7.67 -9.22 -6.06
C TYR A 47 -6.85 -8.42 -7.06
N GLY A 48 -5.52 -8.37 -6.96
CA GLY A 48 -4.68 -7.61 -7.90
C GLY A 48 -4.43 -6.18 -7.44
N LEU A 49 -4.05 -5.31 -8.39
CA LEU A 49 -3.87 -3.88 -8.13
C LEU A 49 -5.24 -3.22 -7.94
N VAL A 50 -5.58 -2.92 -6.69
CA VAL A 50 -6.81 -2.21 -6.38
C VAL A 50 -6.64 -0.75 -6.73
N HIS A 51 -7.28 -0.29 -7.80
CA HIS A 51 -7.45 1.14 -8.03
C HIS A 51 -8.68 1.59 -7.24
N THR A 52 -8.46 2.35 -6.16
CA THR A 52 -9.53 2.97 -5.40
C THR A 52 -9.97 4.24 -6.14
N PRO A 53 -11.20 4.30 -6.70
CA PRO A 53 -11.65 5.48 -7.39
C PRO A 53 -11.65 6.67 -6.42
N ASN A 54 -11.16 7.82 -6.88
CA ASN A 54 -11.03 9.08 -6.14
C ASN A 54 -12.07 9.22 -5.03
N VAL A 55 -11.61 9.03 -3.79
CA VAL A 55 -12.43 8.98 -2.57
C VAL A 55 -13.09 10.34 -2.29
N LEU A 56 -12.60 11.40 -2.95
CA LEU A 56 -13.20 12.75 -3.02
C LEU A 56 -14.72 12.77 -3.22
N THR A 57 -15.32 11.81 -3.93
CA THR A 57 -16.78 11.80 -4.14
C THR A 57 -17.59 11.31 -2.93
N LYS A 58 -16.97 10.63 -1.94
CA LYS A 58 -17.62 10.19 -0.69
C LYS A 58 -17.20 11.00 0.54
N ILE A 59 -15.97 11.54 0.60
CA ILE A 59 -15.47 12.29 1.78
C ILE A 59 -16.02 13.72 1.85
N CYS A 60 -16.60 14.25 0.76
CA CYS A 60 -17.20 15.59 0.74
C CYS A 60 -18.29 15.82 1.81
N ASP A 61 -18.84 14.78 2.44
CA ASP A 61 -19.88 14.92 3.48
C ASP A 61 -19.37 14.85 4.94
N LEU A 62 -18.11 14.46 5.21
CA LEU A 62 -17.70 14.12 6.61
C LEU A 62 -16.48 14.87 7.16
N GLY A 63 -15.76 15.68 6.38
CA GLY A 63 -14.71 16.56 6.92
C GLY A 63 -13.55 15.83 7.63
N VAL A 64 -13.31 14.56 7.27
CA VAL A 64 -12.24 13.75 7.86
C VAL A 64 -11.00 13.82 6.96
N ASP A 65 -9.88 14.21 7.56
CA ASP A 65 -8.56 14.35 6.92
C ASP A 65 -7.85 12.98 6.84
N ILE A 66 -8.49 12.00 6.20
CA ILE A 66 -7.85 10.71 5.91
C ILE A 66 -7.08 10.85 4.61
N THR A 67 -5.80 10.52 4.64
CA THR A 67 -4.97 10.49 3.44
C THR A 67 -5.50 9.43 2.48
N GLU A 68 -6.22 9.88 1.45
CA GLU A 68 -6.85 9.01 0.47
C GLU A 68 -5.79 8.17 -0.24
N VAL A 69 -5.89 6.84 -0.14
CA VAL A 69 -5.18 5.95 -1.05
C VAL A 69 -5.82 6.10 -2.41
N GLN A 70 -5.01 6.47 -3.39
CA GLN A 70 -5.49 6.68 -4.75
C GLN A 70 -5.02 5.58 -5.69
N ASP A 71 -3.86 4.98 -5.44
CA ASP A 71 -3.40 3.87 -6.28
C ASP A 71 -2.44 2.91 -5.56
N PHE A 72 -2.66 1.61 -5.73
CA PHE A 72 -1.67 0.60 -5.38
C PHE A 72 -0.63 0.49 -6.50
N LEU A 73 0.64 0.46 -6.11
CA LEU A 73 1.74 0.43 -7.07
C LEU A 73 1.84 -0.94 -7.75
N SER A 74 2.14 -0.95 -9.05
CA SER A 74 2.54 -2.19 -9.74
C SER A 74 3.80 -2.79 -9.11
N LEU A 75 4.05 -4.09 -9.28
CA LEU A 75 5.25 -4.72 -8.70
C LEU A 75 6.55 -4.06 -9.18
N ASP A 76 6.60 -3.63 -10.44
CA ASP A 76 7.75 -2.90 -10.98
C ASP A 76 7.88 -1.50 -10.37
N ASP A 77 6.76 -0.82 -10.10
CA ASP A 77 6.75 0.47 -9.42
C ASP A 77 7.13 0.36 -7.95
N VAL A 78 6.71 -0.71 -7.25
CA VAL A 78 7.15 -0.99 -5.88
C VAL A 78 8.68 -0.96 -5.81
N PHE A 79 9.36 -1.64 -6.73
CA PHE A 79 10.83 -1.63 -6.75
C PHE A 79 11.40 -0.29 -7.20
N THR A 80 10.96 0.21 -8.36
CA THR A 80 11.56 1.38 -9.02
C THR A 80 11.32 2.65 -8.24
N LEU A 81 10.10 2.89 -7.76
CA LEU A 81 9.77 4.07 -6.97
C LEU A 81 10.41 4.02 -5.59
N SER A 82 10.50 2.86 -4.94
CA SER A 82 11.22 2.75 -3.65
C SER A 82 12.66 3.23 -3.78
N LYS A 83 13.34 2.90 -4.89
CA LYS A 83 14.70 3.39 -5.16
C LYS A 83 14.73 4.87 -5.53
N LEU A 84 13.81 5.32 -6.39
CA LEU A 84 13.75 6.70 -6.83
C LEU A 84 13.51 7.66 -5.65
N TYR A 85 12.57 7.33 -4.77
CA TYR A 85 12.25 8.14 -3.60
C TYR A 85 13.40 8.19 -2.60
N GLU A 86 14.08 7.07 -2.37
CA GLU A 86 15.31 7.04 -1.57
C GLU A 86 16.37 8.00 -2.14
N MET A 87 16.53 8.05 -3.47
CA MET A 87 17.45 8.98 -4.14
C MET A 87 16.99 10.45 -4.07
N SER A 88 15.68 10.68 -3.90
CA SER A 88 15.06 12.01 -3.93
C SER A 88 14.92 12.65 -2.54
N GLY A 89 15.35 11.95 -1.48
CA GLY A 89 15.39 12.48 -0.12
C GLY A 89 14.55 11.70 0.91
N MET A 90 13.84 10.65 0.49
CA MET A 90 13.15 9.76 1.42
C MET A 90 14.17 8.98 2.28
N PRO A 91 13.92 8.81 3.59
CA PRO A 91 14.76 7.96 4.43
C PRO A 91 14.88 6.53 3.88
N LYS A 92 16.09 5.96 3.95
CA LYS A 92 16.38 4.61 3.47
C LYS A 92 15.60 3.54 4.23
N GLY A 93 15.45 2.38 3.60
CA GLY A 93 14.87 1.19 4.25
C GLY A 93 13.35 1.19 4.29
N HIS A 94 12.72 1.70 3.23
CA HIS A 94 11.27 1.67 3.07
C HIS A 94 10.91 1.04 1.72
N ILE A 95 9.82 0.29 1.70
CA ILE A 95 9.26 -0.36 0.51
C ILE A 95 7.91 0.29 0.24
N LEU A 96 7.81 1.06 -0.84
CA LEU A 96 6.59 1.73 -1.26
C LEU A 96 5.59 0.72 -1.82
N PHE A 97 4.31 0.87 -1.52
CA PHE A 97 3.26 -0.02 -2.06
C PHE A 97 2.00 0.70 -2.53
N ALA A 98 1.77 1.96 -2.12
CA ALA A 98 0.64 2.75 -2.59
C ALA A 98 0.97 4.25 -2.63
N SER A 99 0.21 5.00 -3.42
CA SER A 99 0.37 6.43 -3.68
C SER A 99 -0.91 7.20 -3.34
N ASP A 100 -0.74 8.44 -2.89
CA ASP A 100 -1.84 9.42 -2.74
C ASP A 100 -2.11 10.21 -4.04
N CYS A 101 -1.41 9.88 -5.15
CA CYS A 101 -1.41 10.59 -6.43
C CYS A 101 -1.02 12.09 -6.37
N LYS A 102 -0.54 12.57 -5.22
CA LYS A 102 0.01 13.92 -5.02
C LYS A 102 1.51 13.89 -4.72
N GLY A 103 2.11 12.70 -4.78
CA GLY A 103 3.54 12.45 -4.60
C GLY A 103 3.90 11.88 -3.23
N SER A 104 2.96 11.77 -2.30
CA SER A 104 3.17 11.07 -1.03
C SER A 104 2.93 9.58 -1.21
N MET A 105 3.63 8.78 -0.42
CA MET A 105 3.66 7.33 -0.62
C MET A 105 3.43 6.59 0.69
N PHE A 106 2.67 5.50 0.62
CA PHE A 106 2.55 4.53 1.70
C PHE A 106 3.62 3.46 1.54
N CYS A 107 4.22 3.07 2.67
CA CYS A 107 5.34 2.16 2.68
C CYS A 107 5.38 1.24 3.90
N PHE A 108 6.05 0.11 3.73
CA PHE A 108 6.50 -0.76 4.82
C PHE A 108 7.95 -0.41 5.17
N LYS A 109 8.35 -0.67 6.40
CA LYS A 109 9.78 -0.65 6.75
C LYS A 109 10.43 -1.94 6.28
N LEU A 110 11.57 -1.80 5.61
CA LEU A 110 12.39 -2.92 5.16
C LEU A 110 12.81 -3.80 6.34
N SER A 111 13.10 -3.20 7.51
CA SER A 111 13.45 -3.93 8.73
C SER A 111 12.38 -4.93 9.16
N ASP A 112 11.12 -4.56 8.99
CA ASP A 112 9.98 -5.37 9.40
C ASP A 112 9.83 -6.52 8.39
N CYS A 113 10.13 -6.27 7.11
CA CYS A 113 10.12 -7.25 6.03
C CYS A 113 11.36 -8.16 5.97
N LEU A 114 12.31 -8.09 6.90
CA LEU A 114 13.46 -9.01 6.93
C LEU A 114 13.08 -10.42 7.39
N ALA A 115 11.99 -10.53 8.16
CA ALA A 115 11.42 -11.80 8.58
C ALA A 115 10.04 -11.98 7.96
N ARG A 116 9.64 -13.24 7.75
CA ARG A 116 8.26 -13.55 7.34
C ARG A 116 7.31 -13.16 8.46
N GLN A 117 6.33 -12.35 8.12
CA GLN A 117 5.32 -11.87 9.03
C GLN A 117 3.95 -11.85 8.34
N VAL A 118 2.93 -12.12 9.14
CA VAL A 118 1.55 -12.13 8.64
C VAL A 118 1.12 -10.72 8.24
N ASP A 119 1.56 -9.72 9.00
CA ASP A 119 1.17 -8.32 8.81
C ASP A 119 2.32 -7.39 9.21
N SER A 120 2.26 -6.12 8.79
CA SER A 120 3.29 -5.12 9.07
C SER A 120 2.70 -3.72 9.20
N ALA A 121 3.35 -2.89 10.01
CA ALA A 121 2.95 -1.50 10.19
C ALA A 121 3.03 -0.72 8.87
N VAL A 122 2.03 0.14 8.65
CA VAL A 122 2.00 1.05 7.51
C VAL A 122 2.54 2.41 7.91
N TRP A 123 3.42 2.92 7.06
CA TRP A 123 4.04 4.23 7.19
C TRP A 123 3.65 5.10 6.00
N PHE A 124 3.57 6.40 6.22
CA PHE A 124 3.27 7.39 5.21
C PHE A 124 4.44 8.35 5.08
N TYR A 125 4.98 8.43 3.87
CA TYR A 125 5.96 9.42 3.47
C TYR A 125 5.25 10.63 2.89
N ASP A 126 5.30 11.74 3.62
CA ASP A 126 4.84 13.03 3.17
C ASP A 126 5.93 13.68 2.31
N HIS A 127 5.66 13.81 1.00
CA HIS A 127 6.61 14.42 0.07
C HIS A 127 6.87 15.90 0.36
N GLY A 128 5.84 16.65 0.77
CA GLY A 128 5.96 18.08 1.08
C GLY A 128 6.78 18.35 2.33
N ALA A 129 6.64 17.52 3.36
CA ALA A 129 7.40 17.63 4.60
C ALA A 129 8.72 16.83 4.59
N SER A 130 8.90 15.92 3.62
CA SER A 130 10.00 14.94 3.58
C SER A 130 10.12 14.13 4.88
N THR A 131 8.99 13.75 5.47
CA THR A 131 8.93 12.99 6.72
C THR A 131 8.18 11.68 6.56
N VAL A 132 8.59 10.66 7.31
CA VAL A 132 7.91 9.36 7.37
C VAL A 132 7.24 9.22 8.73
N LYS A 133 5.93 8.97 8.76
CA LYS A 133 5.13 8.80 9.98
C LYS A 133 4.38 7.47 9.95
N LYS A 134 4.26 6.82 11.10
CA LYS A 134 3.44 5.62 11.23
C LYS A 134 1.97 6.02 11.16
N VAL A 135 1.19 5.34 10.31
CA VAL A 135 -0.25 5.62 10.14
C VAL A 135 -1.13 4.46 10.60
N ALA A 136 -0.59 3.23 10.66
CA ALA A 136 -1.29 2.08 11.25
C ALA A 136 -0.29 1.10 11.88
N ASN A 137 -0.74 0.28 12.82
CA ASN A 137 0.06 -0.79 13.42
C ASN A 137 0.14 -2.03 12.53
N SER A 138 -0.80 -2.20 11.60
CA SER A 138 -0.80 -3.28 10.63
C SER A 138 -1.42 -2.85 9.29
N PHE A 139 -1.15 -3.58 8.20
CA PHE A 139 -1.76 -3.34 6.89
C PHE A 139 -3.25 -3.64 6.91
N THR A 140 -3.66 -4.67 7.65
CA THR A 140 -5.08 -5.00 7.82
C THR A 140 -5.82 -3.89 8.57
N GLU A 141 -5.26 -3.38 9.68
CA GLU A 141 -5.82 -2.24 10.43
C GLU A 141 -5.92 -1.00 9.54
N TRP A 142 -4.90 -0.76 8.71
CA TRP A 142 -4.94 0.34 7.76
C TRP A 142 -6.07 0.21 6.75
N LEU A 143 -6.30 -0.99 6.19
CA LEU A 143 -7.43 -1.27 5.30
C LEU A 143 -8.79 -1.18 6.02
N GLU A 144 -8.85 -1.56 7.30
CA GLU A 144 -10.07 -1.45 8.12
C GLU A 144 -10.53 -0.01 8.28
N ALA A 145 -9.61 0.95 8.43
CA ALA A 145 -9.95 2.36 8.50
C ALA A 145 -10.71 2.86 7.26
N PHE A 146 -10.48 2.27 6.07
CA PHE A 146 -11.24 2.59 4.86
C PHE A 146 -12.62 1.93 4.83
N ASN A 147 -12.84 0.85 5.58
CA ASN A 147 -14.13 0.18 5.66
C ASN A 147 -15.12 0.92 6.58
N GLU A 148 -14.61 1.77 7.47
CA GLU A 148 -15.41 2.62 8.35
C GLU A 148 -15.90 3.91 7.66
N LEU A 149 -15.47 4.15 6.40
CA LEU A 149 -15.86 5.26 5.53
C LEU A 149 -17.04 4.91 4.60
#